data_AF-A0A397U815-F1
#
_entry.id   AF-A0A397U815-F1
#
_cell.length_a   1.000
_cell.length_b   1.000
_cell.length_c   1.000
_cell.angle_alpha   90.00
_cell.angle_beta   90.00
_cell.angle_gamma   90.00
#
_symmetry.space_group_name_H-M   'P 1'
#
loop_
_entity.id
_entity.type
_entity.pdbx_description
1 polymer ?
#
loop_
_entity_poly.entity_id
_entity_poly.type
_entity_poly.pdbx_seq_one_letter_code
_entity_poly.pdbx_strand_id
1 'polypeptide(L)'
;MSGDDIFNYVQPYQQIFEKKLWKNITKKFITNEPITSTVLPPRVILIPILPTRITESSRVINDTHAAEIASWVDRKANPYSVRDNPYEFKLLLRGTRDGFTKNSFWNLCDKQAHLVVVMKVKGTDEILGGYNPVGWDKPSTNEAVNFYAKNCNDSFVFSLRN
;
A
#
# COMPACT_ATOMS: atom_id res chain seq x y z
N MET A 1 13.12 -35.34 9.79
CA MET A 1 13.89 -34.11 10.05
C MET A 1 15.09 -34.52 10.88
N SER A 2 16.28 -34.41 10.31
CA SER A 2 17.56 -34.76 10.94
C SER A 2 18.02 -33.66 11.92
N GLY A 3 19.11 -33.91 12.65
CA GLY A 3 19.73 -32.87 13.47
C GLY A 3 20.33 -31.74 12.66
N ASP A 4 20.90 -32.09 11.50
CA ASP A 4 21.44 -31.13 10.55
C ASP A 4 20.32 -30.23 10.00
N ASP A 5 19.12 -30.77 9.77
CA ASP A 5 17.98 -29.96 9.31
C ASP A 5 17.57 -28.91 10.36
N ILE A 6 17.56 -29.28 11.64
CA ILE A 6 17.19 -28.35 12.72
C ILE A 6 18.27 -27.28 12.88
N PHE A 7 19.54 -27.67 12.87
CA PHE A 7 20.65 -26.74 13.02
C PHE A 7 20.71 -25.75 11.85
N ASN A 8 20.56 -26.23 10.61
CA ASN A 8 20.70 -25.40 9.41
C ASN A 8 19.44 -24.58 9.10
N TYR A 9 18.23 -25.11 9.34
CA TYR A 9 16.98 -24.48 8.88
C TYR A 9 16.07 -23.98 10.00
N VAL A 10 16.21 -24.46 11.24
CA VAL A 10 15.30 -24.09 12.34
C VAL A 10 15.98 -23.17 13.36
N GLN A 11 17.24 -23.46 13.73
CA GLN A 11 18.01 -22.68 14.70
C GLN A 11 18.26 -21.22 14.31
N PRO A 12 18.50 -20.83 13.04
CA PRO A 12 18.64 -19.42 12.67
C PRO A 12 17.42 -18.57 13.05
N TYR A 13 16.26 -19.20 13.15
CA TYR A 13 15.00 -18.56 13.54
C TYR A 13 14.68 -18.75 15.02
N GLN A 14 15.62 -19.19 15.86
CA GLN A 14 15.38 -19.41 17.30
C GLN A 14 14.75 -18.19 18.00
N GLN A 15 15.13 -16.99 17.57
CA GLN A 15 14.67 -15.72 18.15
C GLN A 15 13.16 -15.46 18.01
N ILE A 16 12.48 -16.08 17.04
CA ILE A 16 11.02 -15.93 16.86
C ILE A 16 10.21 -16.95 17.68
N PHE A 17 10.85 -17.93 18.31
CA PHE A 17 10.18 -18.92 19.15
C PHE A 17 10.13 -18.49 20.61
N GLU A 18 9.02 -18.79 21.28
CA GLU A 18 8.97 -18.70 22.74
C GLU A 18 10.00 -19.65 23.36
N LYS A 19 10.64 -19.22 24.46
CA LYS A 19 11.67 -20.00 25.16
C LYS A 19 11.21 -21.41 25.53
N LYS A 20 9.95 -21.56 25.96
CA LYS A 20 9.34 -22.87 26.31
C LYS A 20 9.20 -23.77 25.09
N LEU A 21 8.76 -23.21 23.96
CA LEU A 21 8.62 -23.94 22.71
C LEU A 21 9.98 -24.41 22.20
N TRP A 22 10.98 -23.52 22.19
CA TRP A 22 12.35 -23.87 21.81
C TRP A 22 12.91 -25.02 22.66
N LYS A 23 12.82 -24.90 23.98
CA LYS A 23 13.25 -25.95 24.91
C LYS A 23 12.57 -27.29 24.63
N ASN A 24 11.29 -27.28 24.32
CA ASN A 24 10.54 -28.50 24.02
C ASN A 24 10.91 -29.12 22.66
N ILE A 25 11.20 -28.30 21.64
CA ILE A 25 11.72 -28.77 20.35
C ILE A 25 13.08 -29.44 20.56
N THR A 26 14.00 -28.77 21.27
CA THR A 26 15.33 -29.31 21.57
C THR A 26 15.25 -30.59 22.40
N LYS A 27 14.38 -30.63 23.42
CA LYS A 27 14.17 -31.82 24.26
C LYS A 27 13.66 -33.01 23.45
N LYS A 28 12.63 -32.82 22.61
CA LYS A 28 12.12 -33.87 21.72
C LYS A 28 13.22 -34.38 20.79
N PHE A 29 14.07 -33.50 20.29
CA PHE A 29 15.14 -33.89 19.39
C PHE A 29 16.24 -34.71 20.10
N ILE A 30 16.65 -34.30 21.31
CA ILE A 30 17.74 -34.96 22.05
C ILE A 30 17.28 -36.27 22.72
N THR A 31 16.12 -36.28 23.36
CA THR A 31 15.68 -37.40 24.22
C THR A 31 14.50 -38.19 23.65
N ASN A 32 13.98 -37.80 22.49
CA ASN A 32 12.78 -38.39 21.86
C ASN A 32 11.53 -38.36 22.75
N GLU A 33 11.50 -37.49 23.77
CA GLU A 33 10.38 -37.34 24.69
C GLU A 33 9.22 -36.54 24.08
N PRO A 34 7.97 -36.78 24.54
CA PRO A 34 6.80 -36.05 24.06
C PRO A 34 6.86 -34.56 24.42
N ILE A 35 6.45 -33.71 23.47
CA ILE A 35 6.35 -32.26 23.67
C ILE A 35 5.14 -31.96 24.57
N THR A 36 5.35 -31.11 25.58
CA THR A 36 4.29 -30.61 26.47
C THR A 36 3.78 -29.21 26.09
N SER A 37 4.28 -28.65 24.99
CA SER A 37 3.76 -27.39 24.44
C SER A 37 2.37 -27.59 23.88
N THR A 38 1.49 -26.61 24.13
CA THR A 38 0.20 -26.51 23.47
C THR A 38 0.41 -26.38 21.96
N VAL A 39 -0.11 -27.32 21.19
CA VAL A 39 -0.12 -27.22 19.73
C VAL A 39 -1.14 -26.16 19.37
N LEU A 40 -0.68 -25.04 18.81
CA LEU A 40 -1.58 -24.02 18.29
C LEU A 40 -2.30 -24.58 17.04
N PRO A 41 -3.58 -24.23 16.83
CA PRO A 41 -4.27 -24.59 15.60
C PRO A 41 -3.51 -24.00 14.40
N PRO A 42 -3.67 -24.58 13.19
CA PRO A 42 -3.14 -24.00 11.97
C PRO A 42 -3.51 -22.52 11.89
N ARG A 43 -2.51 -21.65 11.61
CA ARG A 43 -2.79 -20.24 11.36
C ARG A 43 -3.64 -20.14 10.10
N VAL A 44 -4.92 -19.89 10.26
CA VAL A 44 -5.78 -19.47 9.15
C VAL A 44 -5.33 -18.07 8.77
N ILE A 45 -4.78 -17.90 7.57
CA ILE A 45 -4.55 -16.57 7.00
C ILE A 45 -5.95 -16.02 6.68
N LEU A 46 -6.56 -15.36 7.66
CA LEU A 46 -7.74 -14.55 7.41
C LEU A 46 -7.26 -13.36 6.61
N ILE A 47 -7.74 -13.20 5.37
CA ILE A 47 -7.63 -11.93 4.67
C ILE A 47 -8.47 -10.96 5.50
N PRO A 48 -7.85 -10.01 6.24
CA PRO A 48 -8.61 -9.14 7.12
C PRO A 48 -9.53 -8.31 6.24
N ILE A 49 -10.84 -8.35 6.52
CA ILE A 49 -11.78 -7.45 5.87
C ILE A 49 -11.48 -6.06 6.40
N LEU A 50 -11.05 -5.19 5.50
CA LEU A 50 -10.66 -3.83 5.81
C LEU A 50 -11.88 -2.90 5.73
N PRO A 51 -11.95 -1.86 6.58
CA PRO A 51 -13.03 -0.86 6.51
C PRO A 51 -12.94 -0.05 5.21
N THR A 52 -14.02 0.66 4.86
CA THR A 52 -14.08 1.51 3.66
C THR A 52 -12.86 2.42 3.58
N ARG A 53 -12.21 2.42 2.40
CA ARG A 53 -10.90 3.05 2.18
C ARG A 53 -10.96 4.45 1.61
N ILE A 54 -12.15 4.92 1.22
CA ILE A 54 -12.41 6.28 0.81
C ILE A 54 -13.07 7.00 2.00
N THR A 55 -12.33 7.89 2.67
CA THR A 55 -12.81 8.58 3.88
C THR A 55 -13.66 9.82 3.57
N GLU A 56 -13.44 10.45 2.41
CA GLU A 56 -14.31 11.49 1.86
C GLU A 56 -14.76 11.10 0.45
N SER A 57 -16.05 11.22 0.17
CA SER A 57 -16.60 10.77 -1.12
C SER A 57 -16.03 11.57 -2.30
N SER A 58 -15.12 10.94 -3.03
CA SER A 58 -14.80 11.34 -4.40
C SER A 58 -16.09 11.32 -5.23
N ARG A 59 -16.23 12.30 -6.12
CA ARG A 59 -17.35 12.35 -7.09
C ARG A 59 -16.96 11.79 -8.45
N VAL A 60 -15.71 11.35 -8.60
CA VAL A 60 -15.12 10.91 -9.88
C VAL A 60 -14.82 9.41 -9.87
N ILE A 61 -14.33 8.88 -8.75
CA ILE A 61 -14.00 7.45 -8.60
C ILE A 61 -14.76 6.84 -7.43
N ASN A 62 -15.05 5.55 -7.53
CA ASN A 62 -15.64 4.74 -6.47
C ASN A 62 -14.57 3.84 -5.82
N ASP A 63 -14.97 3.02 -4.85
CA ASP A 63 -14.06 2.11 -4.14
C ASP A 63 -13.42 1.06 -5.06
N THR A 64 -14.12 0.62 -6.11
CA THR A 64 -13.60 -0.34 -7.09
C THR A 64 -12.44 0.27 -7.89
N HIS A 65 -12.62 1.49 -8.41
CA HIS A 65 -11.56 2.24 -9.07
C HIS A 65 -10.37 2.49 -8.13
N ALA A 66 -10.62 2.82 -6.86
CA ALA A 66 -9.56 3.02 -5.88
C ALA A 66 -8.77 1.73 -5.61
N ALA A 67 -9.44 0.58 -5.53
CA ALA A 67 -8.78 -0.72 -5.38
C ALA A 67 -7.96 -1.10 -6.63
N GLU A 68 -8.45 -0.80 -7.83
CA GLU A 68 -7.72 -0.99 -9.08
C GLU A 68 -6.45 -0.13 -9.13
N ILE A 69 -6.56 1.18 -8.84
CA ILE A 69 -5.40 2.08 -8.77
C ILE A 69 -4.38 1.59 -7.73
N ALA A 70 -4.83 1.21 -6.54
CA ALA A 70 -3.97 0.65 -5.49
C ALA A 70 -3.20 -0.59 -5.97
N SER A 71 -3.81 -1.40 -6.82
CA SER A 71 -3.18 -2.59 -7.39
C SER A 71 -2.06 -2.23 -8.36
N TRP A 72 -2.24 -1.16 -9.14
CA TRP A 72 -1.20 -0.64 -10.04
C TRP A 72 -0.04 -0.02 -9.28
N VAL A 73 -0.30 0.67 -8.16
CA VAL A 73 0.74 1.19 -7.26
C VAL A 73 1.65 0.06 -6.77
N ASP A 74 1.07 -1.08 -6.38
CA ASP A 74 1.82 -2.26 -5.93
C ASP A 74 2.32 -3.16 -7.07
N ARG A 75 2.06 -2.80 -8.34
CA ARG A 75 2.36 -3.60 -9.54
C ARG A 75 1.83 -5.04 -9.46
N LYS A 76 0.64 -5.21 -8.87
CA LYS A 76 0.02 -6.53 -8.73
C LYS A 76 -0.55 -7.00 -10.05
N ALA A 77 -0.36 -8.29 -10.34
CA ALA A 77 -1.03 -8.96 -11.46
C ALA A 77 -2.54 -9.11 -11.19
N ASN A 78 -2.91 -9.45 -9.96
CA ASN A 78 -4.30 -9.59 -9.53
C ASN A 78 -4.71 -8.35 -8.73
N PRO A 79 -5.78 -7.63 -9.14
CA PRO A 79 -6.24 -6.47 -8.42
C PRO A 79 -6.71 -6.80 -6.99
N TYR A 80 -6.51 -5.85 -6.08
CA TYR A 80 -7.23 -5.80 -4.82
C TYR A 80 -8.74 -5.73 -5.08
N SER A 81 -9.48 -6.40 -4.23
CA SER A 81 -10.90 -6.12 -4.02
C SER A 81 -11.08 -4.88 -3.15
N VAL A 82 -12.30 -4.37 -3.09
CA VAL A 82 -12.66 -3.28 -2.17
C VAL A 82 -12.40 -3.66 -0.70
N ARG A 83 -12.47 -4.95 -0.35
CA ARG A 83 -12.39 -5.44 1.03
C ARG A 83 -10.98 -5.69 1.53
N ASP A 84 -10.01 -5.85 0.64
CA ASP A 84 -8.63 -6.17 0.98
C ASP A 84 -7.64 -5.12 0.46
N ASN A 85 -8.14 -3.99 -0.04
CA ASN A 85 -7.31 -2.84 -0.40
C ASN A 85 -6.60 -2.26 0.85
N PRO A 86 -5.26 -2.30 0.91
CA PRO A 86 -4.51 -1.84 2.08
C PRO A 86 -4.40 -0.31 2.13
N TYR A 87 -4.69 0.39 1.03
CA TYR A 87 -4.54 1.84 0.93
C TYR A 87 -5.77 2.58 1.42
N GLU A 88 -5.56 3.71 2.09
CA GLU A 88 -6.60 4.69 2.39
C GLU A 88 -6.41 5.91 1.48
N PHE A 89 -7.42 6.24 0.69
CA PHE A 89 -7.40 7.39 -0.20
C PHE A 89 -7.98 8.61 0.51
N LYS A 90 -7.13 9.62 0.72
CA LYS A 90 -7.50 10.88 1.36
C LYS A 90 -7.69 11.96 0.30
N LEU A 91 -8.85 12.60 0.30
CA LEU A 91 -9.16 13.67 -0.65
C LEU A 91 -8.48 14.98 -0.25
N LEU A 92 -7.35 15.30 -0.88
CA LEU A 92 -6.65 16.57 -0.65
C LEU A 92 -7.31 17.73 -1.39
N LEU A 93 -7.58 17.56 -2.68
CA LEU A 93 -8.12 18.61 -3.55
C LEU A 93 -9.26 18.07 -4.41
N ARG A 94 -10.34 18.83 -4.50
CA ARG A 94 -11.44 18.59 -5.44
C ARG A 94 -11.82 19.91 -6.10
N GLY A 95 -11.73 19.99 -7.43
CA GLY A 95 -11.97 21.26 -8.13
C GLY A 95 -13.34 21.89 -7.91
N THR A 96 -14.39 21.09 -7.66
CA THR A 96 -15.74 21.60 -7.30
C THR A 96 -15.85 22.12 -5.86
N ARG A 97 -14.88 21.81 -4.97
CA ARG A 97 -14.79 22.30 -3.58
C ARG A 97 -13.76 23.43 -3.46
N ASP A 98 -12.57 23.23 -4.04
CA ASP A 98 -11.37 24.04 -3.79
C ASP A 98 -10.98 24.92 -4.99
N GLY A 99 -11.68 24.77 -6.12
CA GLY A 99 -11.37 25.46 -7.37
C GLY A 99 -10.27 24.80 -8.21
N PHE A 100 -10.30 25.06 -9.52
CA PHE A 100 -9.32 24.55 -10.49
C PHE A 100 -8.17 25.54 -10.71
N THR A 101 -7.50 25.97 -9.63
CA THR A 101 -6.42 26.97 -9.73
C THR A 101 -5.08 26.39 -9.33
N LYS A 102 -4.01 26.93 -9.93
CA LYS A 102 -2.62 26.64 -9.54
C LYS A 102 -2.40 26.89 -8.04
N ASN A 103 -3.00 27.95 -7.50
CA ASN A 103 -2.86 28.29 -6.08
C ASN A 103 -3.53 27.25 -5.17
N SER A 104 -4.75 26.82 -5.51
CA SER A 104 -5.43 25.75 -4.77
C SER A 104 -4.60 24.47 -4.74
N PHE A 105 -4.00 24.11 -5.89
CA PHE A 105 -3.12 22.94 -5.98
C PHE A 105 -1.90 23.06 -5.06
N TRP A 106 -1.12 24.14 -5.15
CA TRP A 106 0.08 24.28 -4.31
C TRP A 106 -0.25 24.43 -2.83
N ASN A 107 -1.38 25.03 -2.47
CA ASN A 107 -1.76 25.16 -1.06
C ASN A 107 -2.06 23.79 -0.40
N LEU A 108 -2.52 22.80 -1.18
CA LEU A 108 -2.98 21.50 -0.66
C LEU A 108 -2.02 20.35 -0.99
N CYS A 109 -1.27 20.45 -2.09
CA CYS A 109 -0.44 19.36 -2.63
C CYS A 109 1.07 19.64 -2.57
N ASP A 110 1.53 20.82 -2.14
CA ASP A 110 2.96 21.11 -2.00
C ASP A 110 3.63 20.13 -1.03
N LYS A 111 4.72 19.51 -1.49
CA LYS A 111 5.53 18.51 -0.76
C LYS A 111 4.77 17.24 -0.36
N GLN A 112 3.54 17.05 -0.85
CA GLN A 112 2.78 15.82 -0.62
C GLN A 112 3.28 14.73 -1.57
N ALA A 113 3.59 13.55 -1.02
CA ALA A 113 4.02 12.36 -1.75
C ALA A 113 2.84 11.40 -1.98
N HIS A 114 3.03 10.36 -2.80
CA HIS A 114 2.03 9.32 -3.07
C HIS A 114 0.68 9.89 -3.54
N LEU A 115 0.74 10.84 -4.47
CA LEU A 115 -0.43 11.54 -4.96
C LEU A 115 -1.03 10.83 -6.17
N VAL A 116 -2.35 10.64 -6.13
CA VAL A 116 -3.15 10.23 -7.28
C VAL A 116 -3.97 11.43 -7.73
N VAL A 117 -3.83 11.82 -8.99
CA VAL A 117 -4.66 12.85 -9.63
C VAL A 117 -5.65 12.15 -10.54
N VAL A 118 -6.93 12.52 -10.43
CA VAL A 118 -8.01 11.98 -11.26
C VAL A 118 -8.86 13.10 -11.83
N MET A 119 -9.23 12.99 -13.09
CA MET A 119 -10.10 13.93 -13.80
C MET A 119 -11.14 13.19 -14.65
N LYS A 120 -12.34 13.76 -14.72
CA LYS A 120 -13.40 13.30 -15.62
C LYS A 120 -13.51 14.25 -16.81
N VAL A 121 -13.48 13.71 -18.03
CA VAL A 121 -13.54 14.50 -19.26
C VAL A 121 -14.98 14.95 -19.52
N LYS A 122 -15.20 16.27 -19.67
CA LYS A 122 -16.54 16.85 -19.85
C LYS A 122 -17.22 16.31 -21.11
N GLY A 123 -18.50 15.97 -20.99
CA GLY A 123 -19.30 15.46 -22.11
C GLY A 123 -19.02 14.00 -22.45
N THR A 124 -18.22 13.31 -21.63
CA THR A 124 -17.91 11.89 -21.77
C THR A 124 -17.95 11.20 -20.40
N ASP A 125 -17.85 9.88 -20.40
CA ASP A 125 -17.62 9.08 -19.19
C ASP A 125 -16.16 8.67 -19.00
N GLU A 126 -15.23 9.28 -19.75
CA GLU A 126 -13.81 8.98 -19.64
C GLU A 126 -13.23 9.58 -18.35
N ILE A 127 -12.53 8.72 -17.60
CA ILE A 127 -11.79 9.09 -16.39
C ILE A 127 -10.30 8.89 -16.68
N LEU A 128 -9.54 9.98 -16.58
CA LEU A 128 -8.09 9.98 -16.77
C LEU A 128 -7.40 10.31 -15.46
N GLY A 129 -6.17 9.86 -15.30
CA GLY A 129 -5.41 10.19 -14.12
C GLY A 129 -3.95 9.82 -14.19
N GLY A 130 -3.27 10.02 -13.07
CA GLY A 130 -1.89 9.60 -12.89
C GLY A 130 -1.53 9.51 -11.42
N TYR A 131 -0.55 8.65 -11.14
CA TYR A 131 0.07 8.49 -9.84
C TYR A 131 1.48 9.08 -9.86
N ASN A 132 1.81 9.85 -8.83
CA ASN A 132 3.13 10.37 -8.59
C ASN A 132 3.55 10.07 -7.13
N PRO A 133 4.49 9.15 -6.90
CA PRO A 133 4.96 8.79 -5.57
C PRO A 133 5.84 9.88 -4.94
N VAL A 134 6.56 10.68 -5.73
CA VAL A 134 7.56 11.65 -5.21
C VAL A 134 6.99 13.06 -5.02
N GLY A 135 5.74 13.28 -5.44
CA GLY A 135 5.06 14.55 -5.26
C GLY A 135 5.58 15.69 -6.12
N TRP A 136 5.20 16.91 -5.75
CA TRP A 136 5.66 18.14 -6.37
C TRP A 136 6.06 19.17 -5.32
N ASP A 137 7.08 19.96 -5.65
CA ASP A 137 7.50 21.08 -4.82
C ASP A 137 7.09 22.38 -5.51
N LYS A 138 6.46 23.26 -4.75
CA LYS A 138 6.11 24.60 -5.21
C LYS A 138 7.41 25.34 -5.55
N PRO A 139 7.55 25.87 -6.77
CA PRO A 139 8.75 26.62 -7.15
C PRO A 139 8.89 27.88 -6.28
N SER A 140 10.12 28.14 -5.80
CA SER A 140 10.45 29.38 -5.11
C SER A 140 10.32 30.56 -6.07
N THR A 141 9.83 31.71 -5.60
CA THR A 141 9.58 32.89 -6.45
C THR A 141 10.85 33.67 -6.79
N ASN A 142 11.98 33.38 -6.13
CA ASN A 142 13.16 34.25 -6.09
C ASN A 142 14.46 33.58 -6.57
N GLU A 143 14.43 32.32 -6.99
CA GLU A 143 15.61 31.65 -7.53
C GLU A 143 15.40 31.38 -9.01
N ALA A 144 16.46 31.59 -9.80
CA ALA A 144 16.50 31.18 -11.20
C ALA A 144 15.96 29.74 -11.28
N VAL A 145 14.89 29.56 -12.07
CA VAL A 145 14.04 28.36 -12.04
C VAL A 145 14.84 27.15 -12.53
N ASN A 146 15.65 26.57 -11.65
CA ASN A 146 16.20 25.25 -11.85
C ASN A 146 15.03 24.29 -11.62
N PHE A 147 14.34 23.96 -12.70
CA PHE A 147 13.35 22.89 -12.74
C PHE A 147 14.08 21.57 -12.44
N TYR A 148 14.26 21.26 -11.15
CA TYR A 148 14.72 19.95 -10.73
C TYR A 148 13.54 19.00 -10.87
N ALA A 149 13.44 18.35 -12.04
CA ALA A 149 12.57 17.20 -12.18
C ALA A 149 13.04 16.13 -11.19
N LYS A 150 12.13 15.67 -10.33
CA LYS A 150 12.40 14.52 -9.46
C LYS A 150 12.35 13.28 -10.34
N ASN A 151 13.46 12.55 -10.42
CA ASN A 151 13.50 11.28 -11.13
C ASN A 151 12.69 10.24 -10.35
N CYS A 152 11.75 9.57 -11.04
CA CYS A 152 10.97 8.48 -10.49
C CYS A 152 10.50 7.54 -11.61
N ASN A 153 10.71 6.23 -11.42
CA ASN A 153 10.29 5.18 -12.36
C ASN A 153 8.97 4.50 -11.97
N ASP A 154 8.38 4.93 -10.85
CA ASP A 154 7.15 4.35 -10.30
C ASP A 154 5.91 5.21 -10.60
N SER A 155 6.10 6.38 -11.22
CA SER A 155 5.00 7.21 -11.72
C SER A 155 4.34 6.56 -12.95
N PHE A 156 3.02 6.70 -13.06
CA PHE A 156 2.28 6.23 -14.23
C PHE A 156 1.04 7.09 -14.51
N VAL A 157 0.57 7.04 -15.75
CA VAL A 157 -0.72 7.61 -16.17
C VAL A 157 -1.69 6.48 -16.47
N PHE A 158 -2.98 6.74 -16.34
CA PHE A 158 -4.01 5.73 -16.55
C PHE A 158 -5.30 6.33 -17.12
N SER A 159 -6.12 5.44 -17.67
CA SER A 159 -7.52 5.67 -18.03
C SER A 159 -8.36 4.58 -17.38
N LEU A 160 -9.49 4.97 -16.78
CA LEU A 160 -10.45 4.07 -16.14
C LEU A 160 -11.73 4.01 -16.97
N ARG A 161 -12.35 2.84 -16.96
CA ARG A 161 -13.70 2.64 -17.49
C ARG A 161 -14.69 2.96 -16.38
N ASN A 162 -15.73 3.72 -16.72
CA ASN A 162 -16.81 4.04 -15.80
C ASN A 162 -17.88 2.94 -15.75
#